data_AF-A0A1S2VLZ6-F1
#
_entry.id   AF-A0A1S2VLZ6-F1
#
_cell.length_a   1.000
_cell.length_b   1.000
_cell.length_c   1.000
_cell.angle_alpha   90.00
_cell.angle_beta   90.00
_cell.angle_gamma   90.00
#
_symmetry.space_group_name_H-M   'P 1'
#
loop_
_entity.id
_entity.type
_entity.pdbx_description
1 polymer ?
#
loop_
_entity_poly.entity_id
_entity_poly.type
_entity_poly.pdbx_seq_one_letter_code
_entity_poly.pdbx_strand_id
1 'polypeptide(L)'
;MEGDINYSWVYLTDGTRLVQGKCLKMMQQAVPGFIRIHKSHLVNPQFIHRCMVPRGREGEIIMRSGLTLPVAKRRGKELLETWEGVAA
;
A
#
# COMPACT_ATOMS: atom_id res chain seq x y z
N MET A 1 2.90 1.19 -4.60
CA MET A 1 3.64 0.21 -5.41
C MET A 1 2.70 -0.93 -5.75
N GLU A 2 2.86 -1.50 -6.94
CA GLU A 2 2.06 -2.61 -7.45
C GLU A 2 2.98 -3.73 -7.93
N GLY A 3 2.65 -5.00 -7.67
CA GLY A 3 3.49 -6.14 -8.05
C GLY A 3 2.79 -7.05 -9.03
N ASP A 4 3.56 -7.45 -10.04
CA ASP A 4 3.20 -8.41 -11.05
C ASP A 4 4.29 -9.48 -11.16
N ILE A 5 4.08 -10.59 -10.45
CA ILE A 5 4.93 -11.79 -10.36
C ILE A 5 6.41 -11.48 -10.05
N ASN A 6 7.20 -11.13 -11.07
CA ASN A 6 8.64 -10.88 -10.99
C ASN A 6 9.02 -9.39 -11.06
N TYR A 7 8.05 -8.51 -11.30
CA TYR A 7 8.27 -7.07 -11.40
C TYR A 7 7.38 -6.31 -10.44
N SER A 8 7.86 -5.15 -9.97
CA SER A 8 7.07 -4.22 -9.16
C SER A 8 7.11 -2.83 -9.78
N TRP A 9 5.95 -2.22 -9.96
CA TRP A 9 5.78 -0.82 -10.28
C TRP A 9 5.88 0.02 -9.01
N VAL A 10 6.83 0.94 -8.99
CA VAL A 10 6.98 1.97 -7.96
C VAL A 10 6.39 3.26 -8.51
N TYR A 11 5.46 3.82 -7.75
CA TYR A 11 4.80 5.08 -8.08
C TYR A 11 5.34 6.13 -7.12
N LEU A 12 6.00 7.15 -7.67
CA LEU A 12 6.57 8.26 -6.93
C LEU A 12 5.60 9.44 -6.91
N THR A 13 5.82 10.37 -5.98
CA THR A 13 4.93 11.53 -5.74
C THR A 13 5.00 12.58 -6.85
N ASP A 14 6.05 12.57 -7.65
CA ASP A 14 6.24 13.40 -8.85
C ASP A 14 5.49 12.87 -10.08
N GLY A 15 4.78 11.74 -9.95
CA GLY A 15 4.10 11.05 -11.04
C GLY A 15 4.98 10.05 -11.80
N THR A 16 6.27 9.93 -11.44
CA THR A 16 7.18 8.97 -12.06
C THR A 16 6.79 7.54 -11.70
N ARG A 17 6.77 6.66 -12.72
CA ARG A 17 6.53 5.23 -12.56
C ARG A 17 7.80 4.44 -12.91
N LEU A 18 8.39 3.76 -11.94
CA LEU A 18 9.58 2.93 -12.12
C LEU A 18 9.19 1.46 -12.14
N VAL A 19 9.78 0.68 -13.05
CA VAL A 19 9.71 -0.78 -13.00
C VAL A 19 10.94 -1.31 -12.28
N GLN A 20 10.74 -2.18 -11.30
CA GLN A 20 11.82 -2.88 -10.62
C GLN A 20 11.69 -4.38 -10.84
N GLY A 21 12.77 -5.05 -11.24
CA GLY A 21 12.84 -6.52 -11.38
C GLY A 21 12.91 -7.26 -10.04
N LYS A 22 12.34 -6.69 -8.98
CA LYS A 22 12.21 -7.32 -7.67
C LYS A 22 10.75 -7.54 -7.37
N CYS A 23 10.42 -8.70 -6.83
CA CYS A 23 9.07 -9.02 -6.42
C CYS A 23 8.67 -8.19 -5.18
N LEU A 24 7.36 -8.06 -4.95
CA LEU A 24 6.82 -7.26 -3.85
C LEU A 24 7.35 -7.69 -2.47
N LYS A 25 7.71 -8.98 -2.31
CA LYS A 25 8.30 -9.52 -1.07
C LYS A 25 9.68 -8.92 -0.79
N MET A 26 10.52 -8.78 -1.82
CA MET A 26 11.83 -8.13 -1.70
C MET A 26 11.67 -6.62 -1.46
N MET A 27 10.72 -5.98 -2.14
CA MET A 27 10.43 -4.56 -1.93
C MET A 27 9.99 -4.25 -0.50
N GLN A 28 9.17 -5.11 0.09
CA GLN A 28 8.75 -4.97 1.49
C GLN A 28 9.93 -5.02 2.47
N GLN A 29 10.99 -5.77 2.15
CA GLN A 29 12.21 -5.82 2.97
C GLN A 29 13.13 -4.62 2.71
N ALA A 30 13.18 -4.13 1.46
CA ALA A 30 14.06 -3.06 1.05
C ALA A 30 13.56 -1.66 1.47
N VAL A 31 12.26 -1.50 1.69
CA VAL A 31 11.64 -0.19 1.95
C VAL A 31 10.94 -0.20 3.31
N PRO A 32 11.68 0.11 4.40
CA PRO A 32 11.10 0.17 5.74
C PRO A 32 10.01 1.25 5.81
N GLY A 33 8.96 0.99 6.60
CA GLY A 33 7.81 1.88 6.76
C GLY A 33 6.70 1.69 5.72
N PHE A 34 6.89 0.87 4.68
CA PHE A 34 5.82 0.53 3.74
C PHE A 34 4.99 -0.65 4.25
N ILE A 35 3.67 -0.57 4.06
CA ILE A 35 2.70 -1.57 4.50
C ILE A 35 2.09 -2.28 3.30
N ARG A 36 1.96 -3.60 3.41
CA ARG A 36 1.35 -4.42 2.37
C ARG A 36 -0.16 -4.55 2.61
N ILE A 37 -0.93 -3.80 1.84
CA ILE A 37 -2.39 -3.72 1.97
C ILE A 37 -3.12 -4.78 1.13
N HIS A 38 -2.51 -5.28 0.07
CA HIS A 38 -3.10 -6.29 -0.82
C HIS A 38 -2.03 -7.28 -1.30
N LYS A 39 -2.43 -8.40 -1.92
CA LYS A 39 -1.47 -9.38 -2.46
C LYS A 39 -0.53 -8.74 -3.49
N SER A 40 -1.02 -7.74 -4.21
CA SER A 40 -0.25 -7.05 -5.25
C SER A 40 0.10 -5.60 -4.88
N HIS A 41 -0.21 -5.11 -3.67
CA HIS A 41 -0.03 -3.67 -3.36
C HIS A 41 0.73 -3.45 -2.06
N LEU A 42 1.73 -2.56 -2.15
CA LEU A 42 2.58 -2.11 -1.06
C LEU A 42 2.57 -0.57 -1.07
N VAL A 43 2.23 0.07 0.05
CA VAL A 43 1.98 1.52 0.12
C VAL A 43 2.65 2.15 1.32
N ASN A 44 2.96 3.44 1.23
CA ASN A 44 3.42 4.21 2.37
C ASN A 44 2.19 4.75 3.14
N PRO A 45 1.99 4.38 4.42
CA PRO A 45 0.86 4.84 5.23
C PRO A 45 0.82 6.35 5.43
N GLN A 46 1.96 7.04 5.42
CA GLN A 46 2.04 8.51 5.57
C GLN A 46 1.37 9.26 4.41
N PHE A 47 1.27 8.62 3.25
CA PHE A 47 0.65 9.18 2.04
C PHE A 47 -0.80 8.75 1.85
N ILE A 48 -1.40 8.07 2.84
CA ILE A 48 -2.82 7.75 2.83
C ILE A 48 -3.59 9.02 3.20
N HIS A 49 -4.51 9.42 2.33
CA HIS A 49 -5.43 10.53 2.57
C HIS A 49 -6.69 10.04 3.31
N ARG A 50 -7.24 8.89 2.91
CA ARG A 50 -8.42 8.31 3.54
C ARG A 50 -8.31 6.78 3.59
N CYS A 51 -8.65 6.19 4.71
CA CYS A 51 -8.67 4.74 4.90
C CYS A 51 -10.11 4.28 5.16
N MET A 52 -10.63 3.36 4.35
CA MET A 52 -12.00 2.83 4.45
C MET A 52 -11.93 1.30 4.53
N VAL A 53 -11.83 0.77 5.75
CA VAL A 53 -11.74 -0.67 5.99
C VAL A 53 -12.96 -1.15 6.77
N PRO A 54 -14.01 -1.63 6.09
CA PRO A 54 -15.18 -2.18 6.75
C PRO A 54 -14.86 -3.52 7.43
N ARG A 55 -15.43 -3.73 8.61
CA ARG A 55 -15.18 -4.92 9.42
C ARG A 55 -15.64 -6.18 8.68
N GLY A 56 -14.70 -7.09 8.41
CA GLY A 56 -14.99 -8.37 7.78
C GLY A 56 -15.25 -8.32 6.27
N ARG A 57 -14.95 -7.21 5.58
CA ARG A 57 -15.03 -7.07 4.12
C ARG A 57 -13.70 -6.55 3.55
N GLU A 58 -13.59 -6.57 2.23
CA GLU A 58 -12.51 -5.83 1.57
C GLU A 58 -12.71 -4.34 1.79
N GLY A 59 -11.59 -3.63 1.94
CA GLY A 59 -11.57 -2.19 2.13
C GLY A 59 -10.89 -1.50 0.96
N GLU A 60 -10.77 -0.19 1.07
CA GLU A 60 -10.08 0.65 0.11
C GLU A 60 -9.37 1.78 0.83
N ILE A 61 -8.28 2.25 0.23
CA ILE A 61 -7.62 3.48 0.64
C ILE A 61 -7.58 4.47 -0.50
N ILE A 62 -7.60 5.74 -0.16
CA ILE A 62 -7.35 6.85 -1.07
C ILE A 62 -6.00 7.43 -0.70
N MET A 63 -5.06 7.41 -1.64
CA MET A 63 -3.75 8.04 -1.51
C MET A 63 -3.87 9.55 -1.70
N ARG A 64 -2.92 10.33 -1.18
CA ARG A 64 -2.84 11.79 -1.42
C ARG A 64 -2.74 12.17 -2.90
N SER A 65 -2.31 11.25 -3.76
CA SER A 65 -2.34 11.41 -5.22
C SER A 65 -3.73 11.28 -5.84
N GLY A 66 -4.77 10.95 -5.07
CA GLY A 66 -6.11 10.62 -5.56
C GLY A 66 -6.29 9.16 -6.01
N LEU A 67 -5.22 8.37 -6.04
CA LEU A 67 -5.29 6.95 -6.40
C LEU A 67 -6.04 6.15 -5.33
N THR A 68 -7.03 5.37 -5.76
CA THR A 68 -7.76 4.44 -4.90
C THR A 68 -7.18 3.04 -5.04
N LEU A 69 -6.85 2.39 -3.91
CA LEU A 69 -6.25 1.06 -3.89
C LEU A 69 -7.05 0.11 -3.00
N PRO A 70 -7.35 -1.12 -3.47
CA PRO A 70 -8.04 -2.12 -2.68
C PRO A 70 -7.18 -2.63 -1.54
N VAL A 71 -7.82 -2.93 -0.42
CA VAL A 71 -7.23 -3.51 0.80
C VAL A 71 -7.82 -4.88 1.02
N ALA A 72 -6.96 -5.90 1.13
CA ALA A 72 -7.39 -7.25 1.43
C ALA A 72 -8.04 -7.31 2.81
N LYS A 73 -9.18 -8.01 2.92
CA LYS A 73 -9.93 -8.23 4.18
C LYS A 73 -9.04 -8.57 5.39
N ARG A 74 -8.08 -9.48 5.21
CA ARG A 74 -7.14 -9.92 6.27
C ARG A 74 -6.08 -8.88 6.68
N ARG A 75 -5.78 -7.92 5.79
CA ARG A 75 -4.76 -6.87 5.98
C ARG A 75 -5.36 -5.56 6.46
N GLY A 76 -6.69 -5.42 6.37
CA GLY A 76 -7.38 -4.20 6.78
C GLY A 76 -7.15 -3.84 8.24
N LYS A 77 -7.13 -4.82 9.15
CA LYS A 77 -6.89 -4.59 10.58
C LYS A 77 -5.49 -4.03 10.84
N GLU A 78 -4.47 -4.70 10.31
CA GLU A 78 -3.05 -4.29 10.39
C GLU A 78 -2.82 -2.89 9.81
N LEU A 79 -3.48 -2.58 8.68
CA LEU A 79 -3.42 -1.25 8.07
C LEU A 79 -4.03 -0.17 8.96
N LEU A 80 -5.20 -0.44 9.56
CA LEU A 80 -5.87 0.53 10.43
C LEU A 80 -5.01 0.85 11.65
N GLU A 81 -4.53 -0.18 12.35
CA GLU A 81 -3.68 -0.05 13.54
C GLU A 81 -2.40 0.77 13.23
N THR A 82 -1.77 0.50 12.08
CA THR A 82 -0.54 1.23 11.72
C THR A 82 -0.82 2.64 11.24
N TRP A 83 -1.92 2.87 10.50
CA TRP A 83 -2.28 4.20 10.00
C TRP A 83 -2.70 5.13 11.13
N GLU A 84 -3.47 4.65 12.11
CA GLU A 84 -3.83 5.42 13.32
C GLU A 84 -2.59 5.83 14.11
N GLY A 85 -1.59 4.95 14.22
CA GLY A 85 -0.32 5.27 14.89
C GLY A 85 0.57 6.28 14.15
N VAL A 86 0.38 6.46 12.84
CA VAL A 86 1.11 7.45 12.02
C VAL A 86 0.33 8.76 11.86
N ALA A 87 -1.00 8.73 12.04
CA ALA A 87 -1.86 9.90 11.97
C ALA A 87 -1.93 10.69 13.29
N ALA A 88 -1.46 10.12 14.40
CA ALA A 88 -1.30 10.77 15.70
C ALA A 88 -0.02 11.62 15.78
#